data_AF-A0A4S2HMZ0-F1
#
_entry.id   AF-A0A4S2HMZ0-F1
#
_cell.length_a   1.000
_cell.length_b   1.000
_cell.length_c   1.000
_cell.angle_alpha   90.00
_cell.angle_beta   90.00
_cell.angle_gamma   90.00
#
_symmetry.space_group_name_H-M   'P 1'
#
loop_
_entity.id
_entity.type
_entity.pdbx_description
1 polymer ?
#
loop_
_entity_poly.entity_id
_entity_poly.type
_entity_poly.pdbx_seq_one_letter_code
_entity_poly.pdbx_strand_id
1 'polypeptide(L)'
;MARAKANCAAYAKPEKKPDPRRGRPCKKGKSIKAMDLFESRRHDFIASTVFMCGKEQKAECLSLNPLWVVILCRELQFALVKYGNVTTILSTADLELAPTLVIETYAHRFKIERMFREMKQQIHGFSYHFWNSKIPKLNKNKIIDRGSNRAFCPLF
;
A
#
# COMPACT_ATOMS: atom_id res chain seq x y z
N MET A 1 -2.35 0.01 -7.05
CA MET A 1 -1.29 -0.93 -6.59
C MET A 1 -0.78 -0.51 -5.23
N ALA A 2 -0.33 -1.47 -4.42
CA ALA A 2 0.21 -1.19 -3.09
C ALA A 2 1.49 -2.00 -2.85
N ARG A 3 2.39 -1.43 -2.05
CA ARG A 3 3.54 -2.16 -1.52
C ARG A 3 3.09 -2.96 -0.30
N ALA A 4 3.31 -4.27 -0.32
CA ALA A 4 3.05 -5.13 0.82
C ALA A 4 4.22 -5.08 1.81
N LYS A 5 3.92 -5.27 3.10
CA LYS A 5 4.94 -5.39 4.15
C LYS A 5 5.70 -6.71 3.99
N ALA A 6 6.95 -6.78 4.44
CA ALA A 6 7.74 -8.02 4.40
C ALA A 6 7.04 -9.21 5.08
N ASN A 7 6.35 -8.96 6.20
CA ASN A 7 5.57 -9.97 6.93
C ASN A 7 4.18 -10.25 6.30
N CYS A 8 3.98 -9.92 5.02
CA CYS A 8 2.71 -10.15 4.35
C CYS A 8 2.47 -11.66 4.19
N ALA A 9 1.39 -12.12 4.82
CA ALA A 9 0.84 -13.44 4.60
C ALA A 9 -0.25 -13.33 3.53
N ALA A 10 -0.04 -14.04 2.43
CA ALA A 10 -1.02 -14.24 1.39
C ALA A 10 -1.67 -15.62 1.58
N TYR A 11 -2.94 -15.78 1.23
CA TYR A 11 -3.63 -17.06 1.46
C TYR A 11 -3.99 -17.73 0.14
N ALA A 12 -3.91 -19.05 0.09
CA ALA A 12 -4.50 -19.81 -1.01
C ALA A 12 -6.03 -19.64 -1.03
N LYS A 13 -6.66 -19.86 -2.19
CA LYS A 13 -8.12 -19.85 -2.31
C LYS A 13 -8.72 -20.85 -1.29
N PRO A 14 -9.78 -20.48 -0.57
CA PRO A 14 -10.46 -21.42 0.30
C PRO A 14 -11.11 -22.51 -0.57
N GLU A 15 -10.64 -23.75 -0.43
CA GLU A 15 -11.27 -24.89 -1.08
C GLU A 15 -12.70 -25.07 -0.52
N LYS A 16 -13.69 -25.21 -1.40
CA LYS A 16 -15.05 -25.58 -1.01
C LYS A 16 -14.98 -27.00 -0.44
N LYS A 17 -15.17 -27.13 0.88
CA LYS A 17 -15.24 -28.44 1.51
C LYS A 17 -16.49 -29.17 1.01
N PRO A 18 -16.40 -30.45 0.63
CA PRO A 18 -17.53 -31.21 0.11
C PRO A 18 -18.66 -31.39 1.14
N ASP A 19 -18.33 -31.32 2.44
CA ASP A 19 -19.29 -31.47 3.53
C ASP A 19 -19.29 -30.23 4.46
N PRO A 20 -20.41 -29.49 4.57
CA PRO A 20 -20.51 -28.33 5.46
C PRO A 20 -20.58 -28.80 6.93
N ARG A 21 -19.42 -28.87 7.59
CA ARG A 21 -19.36 -29.10 9.05
C ARG A 21 -20.00 -27.95 9.81
N ARG A 22 -20.61 -28.27 10.96
CA ARG A 22 -21.20 -27.30 11.90
C ARG A 22 -20.15 -26.25 12.30
N GLY A 23 -20.45 -24.97 12.06
CA GLY A 23 -19.58 -23.83 12.40
C GLY A 23 -19.38 -22.85 11.25
N ARG A 24 -18.68 -21.74 11.51
CA ARG A 24 -18.40 -20.71 10.49
C ARG A 24 -17.45 -21.29 9.43
N PRO A 25 -17.79 -21.24 8.13
CA PRO A 25 -16.89 -21.70 7.08
C PRO A 25 -15.55 -20.97 7.13
N CYS A 26 -14.44 -21.70 6.91
CA CYS A 26 -13.13 -21.08 6.78
C CYS A 26 -13.11 -20.20 5.53
N LYS A 27 -12.97 -18.89 5.73
CA LYS A 27 -12.89 -17.89 4.64
C LYS A 27 -11.52 -17.80 3.95
N LYS A 28 -10.56 -18.66 4.34
CA LYS A 28 -9.16 -18.60 3.89
C LYS A 28 -8.55 -19.99 3.78
N GLY A 29 -7.71 -20.20 2.76
CA GLY A 29 -6.89 -21.41 2.60
C GLY A 29 -5.57 -21.33 3.39
N LYS A 30 -4.58 -22.12 2.95
CA LYS A 30 -3.24 -22.17 3.56
C LYS A 30 -2.56 -20.80 3.51
N SER A 31 -1.90 -20.43 4.60
CA SER A 31 -1.12 -19.19 4.70
C SER A 31 0.24 -19.39 4.03
N ILE A 32 0.57 -18.50 3.11
CA ILE A 32 1.83 -18.46 2.37
C ILE A 32 2.52 -17.14 2.74
N LYS A 33 3.73 -17.23 3.30
CA LYS A 33 4.54 -16.05 3.57
C LYS A 33 5.19 -15.62 2.26
N ALA A 34 4.88 -14.40 1.81
CA ALA A 34 5.40 -13.89 0.55
C ALA A 34 6.93 -13.72 0.57
N MET A 35 7.54 -13.53 1.75
CA MET A 35 8.98 -13.40 1.88
C MET A 35 9.72 -14.72 1.57
N ASP A 36 9.20 -15.84 2.04
CA ASP A 36 9.80 -17.18 1.84
C ASP A 36 9.81 -17.58 0.35
N LEU A 37 8.96 -16.94 -0.48
CA LEU A 37 8.90 -17.15 -1.91
C LEU A 37 10.10 -16.57 -2.66
N PHE A 38 10.77 -15.54 -2.12
CA PHE A 38 12.02 -15.04 -2.70
C PHE A 38 13.15 -16.06 -2.61
N GLU A 39 13.12 -16.98 -1.63
CA GLU A 39 14.15 -18.00 -1.46
C GLU A 39 13.80 -19.30 -2.17
N SER A 40 12.55 -19.74 -2.05
CA SER A 40 12.08 -21.00 -2.62
C SER A 40 11.94 -20.97 -4.14
N ARG A 41 11.65 -19.80 -4.74
CA ARG A 41 11.45 -19.65 -6.19
C ARG A 41 12.49 -18.78 -6.88
N ARG A 42 13.75 -18.79 -6.39
CA ARG A 42 14.85 -17.99 -6.95
C ARG A 42 15.05 -18.19 -8.46
N HIS A 43 14.78 -19.39 -8.97
CA HIS A 43 14.97 -19.73 -10.38
C HIS A 43 13.86 -19.25 -11.31
N ASP A 44 12.68 -18.91 -10.78
CA ASP A 44 11.53 -18.50 -11.59
C ASP A 44 11.53 -17.00 -11.90
N PHE A 45 12.49 -16.25 -11.35
CA PHE A 45 12.58 -14.80 -11.56
C PHE A 45 13.02 -14.48 -12.98
N ILE A 46 12.25 -13.65 -13.65
CA ILE A 46 12.53 -13.17 -14.99
C ILE A 46 13.20 -11.80 -14.88
N ALA A 47 14.39 -11.67 -15.44
CA ALA A 47 15.08 -10.39 -15.55
C ALA A 47 14.39 -9.51 -16.60
N SER A 48 13.87 -8.36 -16.18
CA SER A 48 13.22 -7.38 -17.03
C SER A 48 13.86 -6.00 -16.84
N THR A 49 13.98 -5.24 -17.93
CA THR A 49 14.33 -3.82 -17.84
C THR A 49 13.05 -3.02 -17.66
N VAL A 50 12.99 -2.23 -16.59
CA VAL A 50 11.81 -1.43 -16.24
C VAL A 50 12.20 0.03 -16.11
N PHE A 51 11.29 0.94 -16.47
CA PHE A 51 11.52 2.36 -16.29
C PHE A 51 11.12 2.79 -14.87
N MET A 52 12.12 3.11 -14.03
CA MET A 52 11.91 3.53 -12.65
C MET A 52 12.58 4.86 -12.35
N CYS A 53 11.83 5.79 -11.74
CA CYS A 53 12.36 7.10 -11.31
C CYS A 53 13.06 7.91 -12.41
N GLY A 54 12.65 7.77 -13.67
CA GLY A 54 13.25 8.48 -14.81
C GLY A 54 14.49 7.81 -15.40
N LYS A 55 14.82 6.58 -14.98
CA LYS A 55 15.96 5.80 -15.50
C LYS A 55 15.54 4.37 -15.78
N GLU A 56 16.15 3.75 -16.78
CA GLU A 56 16.03 2.31 -16.99
C GLU A 56 16.83 1.56 -15.93
N GLN A 57 16.17 0.60 -15.30
CA GLN A 57 16.72 -0.19 -14.22
C GLN A 57 16.43 -1.67 -14.48
N LYS A 58 17.46 -2.51 -14.31
CA LYS A 58 17.31 -3.96 -14.43
C LYS A 58 16.70 -4.50 -13.14
N ALA A 59 15.50 -5.06 -13.22
CA ALA A 59 14.81 -5.68 -12.09
C ALA A 59 14.45 -7.13 -12.41
N GLU A 60 14.59 -7.99 -11.41
CA GLU A 60 14.10 -9.36 -11.47
C GLU A 60 12.67 -9.37 -10.95
N CYS A 61 11.74 -9.88 -11.75
CA CYS A 61 10.33 -9.93 -11.39
C CYS A 61 9.78 -11.35 -11.47
N LEU A 62 8.92 -11.69 -10.52
CA LEU A 62 8.16 -12.93 -10.49
C LEU A 62 6.70 -12.57 -10.22
N SER A 63 5.81 -12.94 -11.15
CA SER A 63 4.36 -12.86 -10.91
C SER A 63 3.90 -14.14 -10.23
N LEU A 64 3.14 -13.99 -9.15
CA LEU A 64 2.49 -15.10 -8.49
C LEU A 64 1.01 -15.13 -8.85
N ASN A 65 0.49 -16.36 -8.91
CA ASN A 65 -0.94 -16.60 -9.07
C ASN A 65 -1.75 -15.79 -8.06
N PRO A 66 -3.00 -15.41 -8.41
CA PRO A 66 -3.86 -14.65 -7.52
C PRO A 66 -4.00 -15.32 -6.15
N LEU A 67 -3.64 -14.59 -5.09
CA LEU A 67 -3.76 -15.03 -3.71
C LEU A 67 -4.91 -14.29 -3.04
N TRP A 68 -5.59 -14.99 -2.15
CA TRP A 68 -6.71 -14.45 -1.38
C TRP A 68 -6.21 -13.56 -0.25
N VAL A 69 -6.64 -12.30 -0.21
CA VAL A 69 -6.34 -11.38 0.88
C VAL A 69 -7.55 -11.25 1.80
N VAL A 70 -7.40 -11.69 3.04
CA VAL A 70 -8.48 -11.78 4.03
C VAL A 70 -9.10 -10.41 4.35
N ILE A 71 -8.29 -9.35 4.44
CA ILE A 71 -8.78 -8.00 4.76
C ILE A 71 -9.70 -7.48 3.66
N LEU A 72 -9.36 -7.76 2.39
CA LEU A 72 -10.09 -7.26 1.23
C LEU A 72 -11.15 -8.24 0.71
N CYS A 73 -11.15 -9.50 1.19
CA CYS A 73 -11.98 -10.60 0.68
C CYS A 73 -11.95 -10.70 -0.84
N ARG A 74 -10.80 -10.41 -1.45
CA ARG A 74 -10.60 -10.36 -2.89
C ARG A 74 -9.29 -11.07 -3.24
N GLU A 75 -9.25 -11.55 -4.46
CA GLU A 75 -8.05 -12.07 -5.08
C GLU A 75 -7.17 -10.89 -5.49
N LEU A 76 -5.89 -10.97 -5.15
CA LEU A 76 -4.88 -10.02 -5.59
C LEU A 76 -3.75 -10.80 -6.25
N GLN A 77 -3.26 -10.27 -7.36
CA GLN A 77 -2.00 -10.74 -7.93
C GLN A 77 -0.85 -10.12 -7.13
N PHE A 78 0.17 -10.94 -6.88
CA PHE A 78 1.37 -10.51 -6.17
C PHE A 78 2.54 -10.52 -7.15
N ALA A 79 3.23 -9.39 -7.26
CA ALA A 79 4.47 -9.27 -8.01
C ALA A 79 5.62 -9.16 -7.01
N LEU A 80 6.52 -10.14 -7.04
CA LEU A 80 7.77 -10.10 -6.30
C LEU A 80 8.80 -9.41 -7.18
N VAL A 81 9.42 -8.37 -6.63
CA VAL A 81 10.37 -7.54 -7.36
C VAL A 81 11.67 -7.52 -6.58
N LYS A 82 12.76 -7.83 -7.26
CA LYS A 82 14.11 -7.73 -6.73
C LYS A 82 14.91 -6.78 -7.61
N TYR A 83 15.43 -5.73 -6.99
CA TYR A 83 16.24 -4.72 -7.65
C TYR A 83 17.50 -4.48 -6.84
N GLY A 84 18.67 -4.80 -7.43
CA GLY A 84 19.93 -4.82 -6.71
C GLY A 84 19.84 -5.68 -5.44
N ASN A 85 20.08 -5.06 -4.28
CA ASN A 85 20.00 -5.72 -2.97
C ASN A 85 18.64 -5.58 -2.28
N VAL A 86 17.68 -4.92 -2.92
CA VAL A 86 16.37 -4.62 -2.33
C VAL A 86 15.30 -5.52 -2.92
N THR A 87 14.59 -6.23 -2.05
CA THR A 87 13.40 -7.01 -2.40
C THR A 87 12.15 -6.26 -1.96
N THR A 88 11.17 -6.16 -2.85
CA THR A 88 9.88 -5.52 -2.59
C THR A 88 8.75 -6.40 -3.10
N ILE A 89 7.67 -6.47 -2.32
CA ILE A 89 6.45 -7.17 -2.71
C ILE A 89 5.43 -6.11 -3.10
N LEU A 90 4.90 -6.23 -4.32
CA LEU A 90 3.84 -5.39 -4.83
C LEU A 90 2.56 -6.22 -4.97
N SER A 91 1.41 -5.61 -4.72
CA SER A 91 0.11 -6.23 -4.91
C SER A 91 -0.79 -5.38 -5.81
N THR A 92 -1.53 -6.08 -6.67
CA THR A 92 -2.43 -5.51 -7.68
C THR A 92 -3.79 -6.18 -7.61
N ALA A 93 -4.85 -5.41 -7.85
CA ALA A 93 -6.21 -5.93 -7.95
C ALA A 93 -6.49 -6.56 -9.31
N ASP A 94 -5.78 -6.09 -10.34
CA ASP A 94 -5.87 -6.61 -11.71
C ASP A 94 -5.02 -7.88 -11.83
N LEU A 95 -5.66 -8.99 -12.16
CA LEU A 95 -5.05 -10.32 -12.13
C LEU A 95 -4.24 -10.67 -13.38
N GLU A 96 -4.52 -9.98 -14.49
CA GLU A 96 -3.91 -10.22 -15.81
C GLU A 96 -2.74 -9.27 -16.08
N LEU A 97 -2.39 -8.43 -15.11
CA LEU A 97 -1.41 -7.39 -15.33
C LEU A 97 0.01 -7.96 -15.40
N ALA A 98 0.76 -7.51 -16.40
CA ALA A 98 2.16 -7.90 -16.55
C ALA A 98 3.01 -7.34 -15.40
N PRO A 99 3.94 -8.12 -14.82
CA PRO A 99 4.75 -7.70 -13.67
C PRO A 99 5.62 -6.48 -13.97
N THR A 100 6.07 -6.30 -15.21
CA THR A 100 6.79 -5.10 -15.68
C THR A 100 5.95 -3.85 -15.50
N LEU A 101 4.69 -3.88 -15.94
CA LEU A 101 3.76 -2.75 -15.83
C LEU A 101 3.38 -2.47 -14.37
N VAL A 102 3.34 -3.52 -13.52
CA VAL A 102 3.17 -3.38 -12.07
C VAL A 102 4.28 -2.52 -11.46
N ILE A 103 5.52 -2.79 -11.84
CA ILE A 103 6.68 -2.04 -11.35
C ILE A 103 6.65 -0.59 -11.84
N GLU A 104 6.40 -0.37 -13.13
CA GLU A 104 6.36 0.99 -13.71
C GLU A 104 5.24 1.83 -13.10
N THR A 105 4.04 1.27 -12.99
CA THR A 105 2.89 1.92 -12.35
C THR A 105 3.19 2.24 -10.88
N TYR A 106 3.88 1.36 -10.15
CA TYR A 106 4.34 1.67 -8.81
C TYR A 106 5.40 2.80 -8.79
N ALA A 107 6.31 2.82 -9.77
CA ALA A 107 7.34 3.86 -9.87
C ALA A 107 6.76 5.26 -10.11
N HIS A 108 5.59 5.38 -10.76
CA HIS A 108 4.89 6.66 -10.88
C HIS A 108 4.53 7.30 -9.53
N ARG A 109 4.39 6.51 -8.45
CA ARG A 109 4.12 7.05 -7.10
C ARG A 109 5.24 7.99 -6.63
N PHE A 110 6.49 7.71 -6.99
CA PHE A 110 7.63 8.56 -6.62
C PHE A 110 7.55 9.96 -7.26
N LYS A 111 6.87 10.11 -8.40
CA LYS A 111 6.67 11.43 -9.04
C LYS A 111 5.88 12.36 -8.13
N ILE A 112 4.82 11.83 -7.50
CA ILE A 112 3.98 12.58 -6.57
C ILE A 112 4.78 12.97 -5.33
N GLU A 113 5.55 12.04 -4.76
CA GLU A 113 6.40 12.32 -3.59
C GLU A 113 7.46 13.39 -3.89
N ARG A 114 8.07 13.34 -5.08
CA ARG A 114 9.00 14.37 -5.54
C ARG A 114 8.30 15.72 -5.69
N MET A 115 7.13 15.77 -6.33
CA MET A 115 6.34 16.99 -6.47
C MET A 115 6.01 17.61 -5.11
N PHE A 116 5.57 16.82 -4.13
CA PHE A 116 5.32 17.32 -2.77
C PHE A 116 6.57 17.87 -2.09
N ARG A 117 7.73 17.22 -2.30
CA ARG A 117 9.01 17.70 -1.80
C ARG A 117 9.35 19.07 -2.38
N GLU A 118 9.27 19.23 -3.70
CA GLU A 118 9.58 20.51 -4.37
C GLU A 118 8.60 21.61 -3.93
N MET A 119 7.30 21.30 -3.86
CA MET A 119 6.29 22.25 -3.39
C MET A 119 6.54 22.72 -1.95
N LYS A 120 7.02 21.82 -1.07
CA LYS A 120 7.36 22.18 0.31
C LYS A 120 8.65 22.99 0.39
N GLN A 121 9.69 22.61 -0.34
CA GLN A 121 11.04 23.17 -0.19
C GLN A 121 11.26 24.45 -1.02
N GLN A 122 10.80 24.46 -2.27
CA GLN A 122 11.04 25.57 -3.19
C GLN A 122 9.93 26.62 -3.07
N ILE A 123 8.68 26.17 -3.14
CA ILE A 123 7.51 27.05 -3.22
C ILE A 123 7.05 27.47 -1.82
N HIS A 124 7.48 26.78 -0.76
CA HIS A 124 6.98 26.98 0.60
C HIS A 124 5.45 26.89 0.65
N GLY A 125 4.86 25.97 -0.12
CA GLY A 125 3.40 25.91 -0.33
C GLY A 125 2.57 25.69 0.95
N PHE A 126 3.21 25.29 2.04
CA PHE A 126 2.60 25.14 3.37
C PHE A 126 3.00 26.22 4.37
N SER A 127 3.85 27.17 3.99
CA SER A 127 4.27 28.28 4.86
C SER A 127 3.28 29.45 4.85
N TYR A 128 2.15 29.31 4.14
CA TYR A 128 1.09 30.31 4.18
C TYR A 128 0.34 30.25 5.51
N HIS A 129 0.51 31.27 6.33
CA HIS A 129 -0.31 31.45 7.51
C HIS A 129 -1.66 32.02 7.08
N PHE A 130 -2.70 31.16 7.08
CA PHE A 130 -4.09 31.58 6.88
C PHE A 130 -4.56 32.41 8.09
N TRP A 131 -4.16 33.67 8.16
CA TRP A 131 -4.77 34.67 9.03
C TRP A 131 -6.10 35.08 8.40
N ASN A 132 -7.13 34.27 8.60
CA ASN A 132 -8.48 34.68 8.23
C ASN A 132 -9.01 35.61 9.34
N SER A 133 -9.58 36.76 8.97
CA SER A 133 -10.06 37.79 9.90
C SER A 133 -11.07 37.26 10.94
N LYS A 134 -11.70 36.12 10.66
CA LYS A 134 -12.69 35.48 11.52
C LYS A 134 -12.12 34.42 12.47
N ILE A 135 -10.81 34.14 12.45
CA ILE A 135 -10.21 33.17 13.37
C ILE A 135 -9.97 33.87 14.71
N PRO A 136 -10.63 33.45 15.81
CA PRO A 136 -10.41 34.05 17.12
C PRO A 136 -8.96 33.83 17.56
N LYS A 137 -8.31 34.91 18.04
CA LYS A 137 -6.92 34.85 18.51
C LYS A 137 -6.82 33.87 19.69
N LEU A 138 -6.01 32.82 19.53
CA LEU A 138 -5.68 31.91 20.62
C LEU A 138 -4.87 32.67 21.68
N ASN A 139 -5.53 33.00 22.80
CA ASN A 139 -4.88 33.53 23.99
C ASN A 139 -4.11 32.39 24.67
N LYS A 140 -2.77 32.42 24.58
CA LYS A 140 -1.86 31.39 25.11
C LYS A 140 -1.85 31.29 26.66
N ASN A 141 -2.52 32.22 27.35
CA ASN A 141 -2.48 32.34 28.82
C ASN A 141 -3.76 31.88 29.54
N LYS A 142 -4.69 31.20 28.86
CA LYS A 142 -5.83 30.57 29.55
C LYS A 142 -5.55 29.10 29.76
N ILE A 143 -5.30 28.72 31.01
CA ILE A 143 -5.46 27.33 31.47
C ILE A 143 -6.91 26.97 31.17
N ILE A 144 -7.11 26.02 30.27
CA ILE A 144 -8.43 25.50 29.94
C ILE A 144 -8.82 24.57 31.09
N ASP A 145 -9.62 25.08 32.03
CA ASP A 145 -10.33 24.23 32.98
C ASP A 145 -11.24 23.28 32.17
N ARG A 146 -10.92 21.99 32.23
CA ARG A 146 -11.78 20.93 31.71
C ARG A 146 -12.93 20.72 32.68
N GLY A 147 -13.90 21.63 32.66
CA GLY A 147 -15.07 21.58 33.51
C GLY A 147 -16.31 22.10 32.82
N SER A 148 -17.20 21.17 32.45
CA SER A 148 -18.64 21.38 32.31
C SER A 148 -19.17 22.17 31.09
N ASN A 149 -19.65 21.36 30.14
CA ASN A 149 -21.00 21.41 29.54
C ASN A 149 -21.45 22.55 28.61
N ARG A 150 -21.96 22.09 27.45
CA ARG A 150 -22.94 22.70 26.54
C ARG A 150 -22.54 23.95 25.76
N ALA A 151 -22.29 23.73 24.46
CA ALA A 151 -23.23 24.18 23.43
C ALA A 151 -23.06 23.32 22.17
N PHE A 152 -24.01 22.41 21.97
CA PHE A 152 -24.43 21.99 20.64
C PHE A 152 -24.75 23.25 19.84
N CYS A 153 -24.23 23.40 18.63
CA CYS A 153 -24.86 24.28 17.65
C CYS A 153 -25.02 23.50 16.33
N PRO A 154 -26.23 23.51 15.75
CA PRO A 154 -26.67 22.59 14.71
C PRO A 154 -26.20 23.04 13.32
N LEU A 155 -26.36 22.10 12.38
CA LEU A 155 -26.30 22.26 10.93
C LEU A 155 -26.70 23.67 10.44
N PHE A 156 -25.79 24.28 9.67
CA PHE A 156 -26.03 24.68 8.28
C PHE A 156 -24.72 24.49 7.50
#